data_AF-A0A1W9VJ41-F1
#
_entry.id   AF-A0A1W9VJ41-F1
#
_cell.length_a   1.000
_cell.length_b   1.000
_cell.length_c   1.000
_cell.angle_alpha   90.00
_cell.angle_beta   90.00
_cell.angle_gamma   90.00
#
_symmetry.space_group_name_H-M   'P 1'
#
loop_
_entity.id
_entity.type
_entity.pdbx_description
1 polymer ?
#
loop_
_entity_poly.entity_id
_entity_poly.type
_entity_poly.pdbx_seq_one_letter_code
_entity_poly.pdbx_strand_id
1 'polypeptide(L)'
;MNIEIKGRGSSRKVADILKNEITNKGRSVDDFQISSFDHIELVSFHQLYPSIRISPLITCNPVTLAAFAEDMGAWSLNVHREFISQEIVEDAHKRGMKVFVYTVNYPEQLAKLEKLNVDGVFTNNRFRLLGL
;
A
#
# COMPACT_ATOMS: atom_id res chain seq x y z
N MET A 1 9.77 -1.54 5.17
CA MET A 1 8.75 -2.05 6.10
C MET A 1 7.43 -1.34 5.81
N ASN A 2 6.34 -2.09 5.63
CA ASN A 2 5.00 -1.51 5.54
C ASN A 2 4.42 -1.33 6.95
N ILE A 3 3.90 -0.14 7.27
CA ILE A 3 3.23 0.14 8.54
C ILE A 3 1.79 0.55 8.23
N GLU A 4 0.83 -0.24 8.71
CA GLU A 4 -0.59 0.07 8.56
C GLU A 4 -1.10 0.94 9.71
N ILE A 5 -1.63 2.12 9.42
CA ILE A 5 -2.38 2.94 10.39
C ILE A 5 -3.82 2.41 10.45
N LYS A 6 -4.23 1.93 11.62
CA LYS A 6 -5.59 1.44 11.89
C LYS A 6 -6.40 2.32 12.85
N GLY A 7 -5.73 3.14 13.65
CA GLY A 7 -6.36 3.95 14.69
C GLY A 7 -6.51 5.40 14.26
N ARG A 8 -7.71 5.96 14.39
CA ARG A 8 -7.97 7.39 14.18
C ARG A 8 -7.13 8.25 15.13
N GLY A 9 -6.59 9.36 14.64
CA GLY A 9 -5.70 10.28 15.34
C GLY A 9 -4.29 9.75 15.56
N SER A 10 -3.89 8.66 14.90
CA SER A 10 -2.56 8.06 15.11
C SER A 10 -1.47 8.66 14.23
N SER A 11 -1.84 9.34 13.14
CA SER A 11 -0.92 9.84 12.12
C SER A 11 0.26 10.63 12.69
N ARG A 12 0.00 11.57 13.62
CA ARG A 12 1.06 12.37 14.25
C ARG A 12 2.02 11.53 15.09
N LYS A 13 1.49 10.64 15.94
CA LYS A 13 2.32 9.78 16.79
C LYS A 13 3.22 8.88 15.95
N VAL A 14 2.69 8.33 14.86
CA VAL A 14 3.46 7.51 13.91
C VAL A 14 4.55 8.36 13.24
N ALA A 15 4.22 9.57 12.77
CA ALA A 15 5.20 10.47 12.15
C ALA A 15 6.33 10.84 13.12
N ASP A 16 6.02 11.14 14.38
CA ASP A 16 7.01 11.49 15.40
C ASP A 16 7.95 10.31 15.71
N ILE A 17 7.41 9.08 15.79
CA ILE A 17 8.21 7.86 15.96
C ILE A 17 9.16 7.68 14.77
N LEU A 18 8.65 7.77 13.54
CA LEU A 18 9.47 7.56 12.34
C LEU A 18 10.51 8.64 12.15
N LYS A 19 10.19 9.89 12.49
CA LYS A 19 11.18 10.97 12.53
C LYS A 19 12.34 10.63 13.45
N ASN A 20 12.07 10.11 14.64
CA ASN A 20 13.12 9.67 15.56
C ASN A 20 13.94 8.47 15.01
N GLU A 21 13.30 7.48 14.39
CA GLU A 21 14.01 6.36 13.74
C GLU A 21 14.97 6.86 12.64
N ILE A 22 14.55 7.85 11.87
CA ILE A 22 15.33 8.38 10.75
C ILE A 22 16.45 9.30 11.26
N THR A 23 16.14 10.29 12.09
CA THR A 23 17.14 11.29 12.51
C THR A 23 18.13 10.76 13.53
N ASN A 24 17.69 9.90 14.45
CA ASN A 24 18.49 9.52 15.62
C ASN A 24 19.02 8.08 15.54
N LYS A 25 18.42 7.22 14.72
CA LYS A 25 18.84 5.82 14.56
C LYS A 25 19.38 5.48 13.17
N GLY A 26 19.53 6.48 12.30
CA GLY A 26 20.17 6.34 10.99
C GLY A 26 19.37 5.50 9.99
N ARG A 27 18.06 5.32 10.18
CA ARG A 27 17.19 4.64 9.23
C ARG A 27 16.93 5.53 8.02
N SER A 28 16.78 4.92 6.85
CA SER A 28 16.40 5.66 5.63
C SER A 28 14.89 5.90 5.59
N VAL A 29 14.45 6.98 4.94
CA VAL A 29 13.04 7.16 4.59
C VAL A 29 12.52 6.00 3.72
N ASP A 30 13.40 5.43 2.88
CA ASP A 30 13.08 4.29 2.02
C ASP A 30 12.84 2.99 2.78
N ASP A 31 13.26 2.92 4.05
CA ASP A 31 12.99 1.76 4.90
C ASP A 31 11.51 1.67 5.30
N PHE A 32 10.71 2.71 5.04
CA PHE A 32 9.34 2.83 5.51
C PHE A 32 8.38 3.14 4.36
N GLN A 33 7.17 2.61 4.49
CA GLN A 33 6.00 3.02 3.74
C GLN A 33 4.79 2.91 4.66
N ILE A 34 3.81 3.80 4.48
CA ILE A 34 2.60 3.82 5.30
C ILE A 34 1.40 3.41 4.46
N SER A 35 0.57 2.54 4.99
CA SER A 35 -0.71 2.19 4.40
C SER A 35 -1.86 2.43 5.36
N SER A 36 -3.08 2.65 4.85
CA SER A 36 -4.27 2.82 5.68
C SER A 36 -5.55 2.63 4.85
N PHE A 37 -6.59 2.08 5.49
CA PHE A 37 -7.96 2.13 4.97
C PHE A 37 -8.63 3.49 5.22
N ASP A 38 -8.21 4.18 6.28
CA ASP A 38 -8.61 5.55 6.55
C ASP A 38 -7.73 6.49 5.71
N HIS A 39 -8.24 6.90 4.55
CA HIS A 39 -7.53 7.76 3.61
C HIS A 39 -7.34 9.18 4.17
N ILE A 40 -8.18 9.62 5.12
CA ILE A 40 -8.02 10.91 5.79
C ILE A 40 -6.80 10.87 6.72
N GLU A 41 -6.64 9.79 7.50
CA GLU A 41 -5.43 9.57 8.29
C GLU A 41 -4.20 9.47 7.39
N LEU A 42 -4.30 8.77 6.26
CA LEU A 42 -3.16 8.61 5.35
C LEU A 42 -2.66 9.94 4.77
N VAL A 43 -3.59 10.80 4.33
CA VAL A 43 -3.26 12.16 3.86
C VAL A 43 -2.72 13.00 5.01
N SER A 44 -3.32 12.90 6.20
CA SER A 44 -2.84 13.61 7.39
C SER A 44 -1.41 13.22 7.74
N PHE A 45 -1.07 11.93 7.66
CA PHE A 45 0.31 11.47 7.81
C PHE A 45 1.23 12.05 6.73
N HIS A 46 0.82 12.00 5.46
CA HIS A 46 1.64 12.48 4.34
C HIS A 46 1.95 13.98 4.43
N GLN A 47 0.99 14.79 4.90
CA GLN A 47 1.20 16.22 5.16
C GLN A 47 2.24 16.46 6.27
N LEU A 48 2.33 15.58 7.26
CA LEU A 48 3.31 15.69 8.35
C LEU A 48 4.70 15.23 7.94
N TYR A 49 4.80 14.22 7.07
CA TYR A 49 6.09 13.65 6.66
C TYR A 49 6.09 13.20 5.19
N PRO A 50 6.13 14.15 4.23
CA PRO A 50 5.88 13.87 2.81
C PRO A 50 6.98 13.04 2.13
N SER A 51 8.16 12.91 2.74
CA SER A 51 9.24 12.08 2.18
C SER A 51 9.02 10.57 2.36
N ILE A 52 8.10 10.15 3.23
CA ILE A 52 7.74 8.73 3.39
C ILE A 52 6.58 8.41 2.45
N ARG A 53 6.75 7.34 1.68
CA ARG A 53 5.75 6.82 0.74
C ARG A 53 4.45 6.45 1.44
N ILE A 54 3.32 6.72 0.79
CA ILE A 54 2.00 6.29 1.26
C ILE A 54 1.30 5.39 0.24
N SER A 55 0.44 4.51 0.75
CA SER A 55 -0.26 3.47 -0.01
C SER A 55 -1.69 3.24 0.49
N PRO A 56 -2.73 3.84 -0.13
CA PRO A 56 -4.12 3.59 0.27
C PRO A 56 -4.50 2.12 0.14
N LEU A 57 -5.26 1.62 1.11
CA LEU A 57 -5.88 0.30 1.11
C LEU A 57 -7.35 0.43 0.67
N ILE A 58 -7.83 -0.46 -0.20
CA ILE A 58 -9.22 -0.48 -0.67
C ILE A 58 -9.86 -1.88 -0.66
N THR A 59 -11.14 -1.93 -0.27
CA THR A 59 -12.04 -3.09 -0.42
C THR A 59 -13.25 -2.74 -1.27
N CYS A 60 -13.03 -2.03 -2.37
CA CYS A 60 -14.07 -1.61 -3.31
C CYS A 60 -13.48 -1.42 -4.71
N ASN A 61 -14.36 -1.25 -5.70
CA ASN A 61 -14.00 -0.81 -7.05
C ASN A 61 -14.33 0.69 -7.16
N PRO A 62 -13.35 1.60 -7.05
CA PRO A 62 -13.60 3.03 -7.20
C PRO A 62 -14.07 3.32 -8.63
N VAL A 63 -15.09 4.16 -8.76
CA VAL A 63 -15.62 4.57 -10.08
C VAL A 63 -14.54 5.22 -10.93
N THR A 64 -13.59 5.92 -10.30
CA THR A 64 -12.47 6.62 -10.95
C THR A 64 -11.17 5.80 -10.95
N LEU A 65 -11.25 4.49 -10.68
CA LEU A 65 -10.11 3.57 -10.62
C LEU A 65 -9.02 4.11 -9.67
N ALA A 66 -7.80 4.34 -10.15
CA ALA A 66 -6.67 4.76 -9.32
C ALA A 66 -6.54 6.28 -9.19
N ALA A 67 -7.42 7.09 -9.80
CA ALA A 67 -7.32 8.54 -9.77
C ALA A 67 -7.27 9.13 -8.34
N PHE A 68 -8.10 8.60 -7.43
CA PHE A 68 -8.11 9.06 -6.03
C PHE A 68 -6.75 8.86 -5.34
N ALA A 69 -6.01 7.80 -5.71
CA ALA A 69 -4.71 7.51 -5.12
C ALA A 69 -3.63 8.45 -5.67
N GLU A 70 -3.71 8.81 -6.95
CA GLU A 70 -2.85 9.84 -7.55
C GLU A 70 -3.07 11.21 -6.89
N ASP A 71 -4.33 11.61 -6.65
CA ASP A 71 -4.67 12.87 -5.97
C ASP A 71 -4.06 12.97 -4.56
N MET A 72 -3.85 11.83 -3.89
CA MET A 72 -3.21 11.75 -2.58
C MET A 72 -1.68 11.80 -2.62
N GLY A 73 -1.07 11.69 -3.81
CA GLY A 73 0.37 11.50 -3.96
C GLY A 73 0.83 10.08 -3.59
N ALA A 74 -0.01 9.07 -3.80
CA ALA A 74 0.31 7.70 -3.44
C ALA A 74 1.45 7.12 -4.28
N TRP A 75 2.28 6.31 -3.63
CA TRP A 75 3.33 5.53 -4.30
C TRP A 75 2.79 4.20 -4.83
N SER A 76 1.87 3.58 -4.10
CA SER A 76 1.19 2.37 -4.53
C SER A 76 -0.28 2.36 -4.17
N LEU A 77 -1.07 1.58 -4.89
CA LEU A 77 -2.43 1.24 -4.54
C LEU A 77 -2.47 -0.20 -4.02
N ASN A 78 -2.95 -0.38 -2.79
CA ASN A 78 -3.06 -1.70 -2.18
C ASN A 78 -4.52 -2.15 -2.23
N VAL A 79 -4.80 -3.24 -2.95
CA VAL A 79 -6.17 -3.67 -3.27
C VAL A 79 -6.47 -5.02 -2.62
N HIS A 80 -7.66 -5.16 -2.04
CA HIS A 80 -8.12 -6.47 -1.60
C HIS A 80 -8.37 -7.39 -2.81
N ARG A 81 -7.93 -8.65 -2.74
CA ARG A 81 -7.94 -9.61 -3.87
C ARG A 81 -9.29 -9.81 -4.58
N GLU A 82 -10.41 -9.48 -3.93
CA GLU A 82 -11.76 -9.61 -4.51
C GLU A 82 -12.17 -8.41 -5.37
N PHE A 83 -11.41 -7.31 -5.30
CA PHE A 83 -11.65 -6.05 -6.01
C PHE A 83 -10.55 -5.71 -7.02
N ILE A 84 -9.61 -6.64 -7.25
CA ILE A 84 -8.57 -6.45 -8.25
C ILE A 84 -9.11 -6.79 -9.65
N SER A 85 -8.81 -5.94 -10.62
CA SER A 85 -9.12 -6.15 -12.03
C SER A 85 -7.95 -5.69 -12.90
N GLN A 86 -7.93 -6.10 -14.17
CA GLN A 86 -6.94 -5.62 -15.14
C GLN A 86 -7.01 -4.08 -15.26
N GLU A 87 -8.22 -3.52 -15.29
CA GLU A 87 -8.48 -2.09 -15.48
C GLU A 87 -7.85 -1.23 -14.38
N ILE A 88 -8.00 -1.61 -13.11
CA ILE A 88 -7.43 -0.84 -12.01
C ILE A 88 -5.90 -0.99 -11.95
N VAL A 89 -5.34 -2.13 -12.39
CA VAL A 89 -3.89 -2.31 -12.47
C VAL A 89 -3.31 -1.41 -13.56
N GLU A 90 -3.89 -1.44 -14.76
CA GLU A 90 -3.43 -0.63 -15.88
C GLU A 90 -3.55 0.88 -15.60
N ASP A 91 -4.67 1.32 -15.01
CA ASP A 91 -4.85 2.73 -14.66
C ASP A 91 -3.86 3.18 -13.57
N ALA A 92 -3.58 2.35 -12.55
CA ALA A 92 -2.58 2.66 -11.53
C ALA A 92 -1.16 2.74 -12.14
N HIS A 93 -0.78 1.79 -12.98
CA HIS A 93 0.52 1.78 -13.66
C HIS A 93 0.69 2.98 -14.60
N LYS A 94 -0.36 3.37 -15.32
CA LYS A 94 -0.36 4.57 -16.18
C LYS A 94 -0.09 5.86 -15.39
N ARG A 95 -0.51 5.90 -14.12
CA ARG A 95 -0.26 7.00 -13.18
C ARG A 95 1.08 6.85 -12.44
N GLY A 96 1.91 5.88 -12.81
CA GLY A 96 3.22 5.65 -12.20
C GLY A 96 3.19 4.98 -10.83
N MET A 97 2.03 4.48 -10.39
CA MET A 97 1.88 3.78 -9.11
C MET A 97 2.19 2.29 -9.23
N LYS A 98 2.58 1.70 -8.11
CA LYS A 98 2.65 0.24 -7.93
C LYS A 98 1.30 -0.32 -7.48
N VAL A 99 1.03 -1.60 -7.74
CA VAL A 99 -0.18 -2.28 -7.27
C VAL A 99 0.18 -3.51 -6.44
N PHE A 100 -0.27 -3.52 -5.19
CA PHE A 100 -0.08 -4.67 -4.30
C PHE A 100 -1.42 -5.27 -3.89
N VAL A 101 -1.49 -6.59 -3.76
CA VAL A 101 -2.76 -7.27 -3.44
C VAL A 101 -2.70 -7.99 -2.10
N TYR A 102 -3.74 -7.86 -1.28
CA TYR A 102 -3.87 -8.56 0.00
C TYR A 102 -5.21 -9.29 0.15
N THR A 103 -5.31 -10.34 0.96
CA THR A 103 -4.23 -11.23 1.42
C THR A 103 -4.25 -12.49 0.56
N VAL A 104 -3.12 -12.84 -0.03
CA VAL A 104 -2.96 -13.93 -1.00
C VAL A 104 -2.20 -15.07 -0.32
N ASN A 105 -2.83 -16.23 -0.20
CA ASN A 105 -2.28 -17.35 0.59
C ASN A 105 -2.05 -18.62 -0.21
N TYR A 106 -2.50 -18.67 -1.46
CA TYR A 106 -2.47 -19.87 -2.27
C TYR A 106 -1.77 -19.65 -3.62
N PRO A 107 -0.93 -20.60 -4.08
CA PRO A 107 -0.19 -20.46 -5.34
C PRO A 107 -1.08 -20.19 -6.55
N GLU A 108 -2.27 -20.78 -6.64
CA GLU A 108 -3.20 -20.57 -7.75
C GLU A 108 -3.79 -19.16 -7.78
N GLN A 109 -3.86 -18.48 -6.62
CA GLN A 109 -4.25 -17.07 -6.56
C GLN A 109 -3.10 -16.18 -7.03
N LEU A 110 -1.86 -16.48 -6.61
CA LEU A 110 -0.68 -15.76 -7.06
C LEU A 110 -0.53 -15.84 -8.58
N ALA A 111 -0.65 -17.03 -9.16
CA ALA A 111 -0.54 -17.22 -10.61
C ALA A 111 -1.61 -16.45 -11.42
N LYS A 112 -2.79 -16.19 -10.84
CA LYS A 112 -3.81 -15.33 -11.46
C LYS A 112 -3.41 -13.85 -11.39
N LEU A 113 -2.83 -13.42 -10.27
CA LEU A 113 -2.42 -12.04 -10.05
C LEU A 113 -1.16 -11.67 -10.85
N GLU A 114 -0.25 -12.62 -11.06
CA GLU A 114 0.89 -12.44 -11.96
C GLU A 114 0.44 -12.14 -13.39
N LYS A 115 -0.64 -12.78 -13.86
CA LYS A 115 -1.22 -12.49 -15.18
C LYS A 115 -1.83 -11.09 -15.27
N LEU A 116 -2.26 -10.53 -14.14
CA LEU A 116 -2.71 -9.13 -14.07
C LEU A 116 -1.55 -8.14 -13.93
N ASN A 117 -0.30 -8.63 -13.87
CA ASN A 117 0.90 -7.81 -13.69
C ASN A 117 0.93 -7.00 -12.39
N VAL A 118 0.41 -7.54 -11.27
CA VAL A 118 0.54 -6.87 -9.97
C VAL A 118 2.00 -6.85 -9.51
N ASP A 119 2.42 -5.81 -8.80
CA ASP A 119 3.80 -5.61 -8.36
C ASP A 119 4.17 -6.41 -7.10
N GLY A 120 3.19 -7.01 -6.43
CA GLY A 120 3.41 -7.91 -5.31
C GLY A 120 2.16 -8.25 -4.51
N VAL A 121 2.33 -9.09 -3.50
CA VAL A 121 1.23 -9.55 -2.65
C VAL A 121 1.60 -9.55 -1.17
N PHE A 122 0.59 -9.40 -0.32
CA PHE A 122 0.70 -9.66 1.11
C PHE A 122 0.19 -11.07 1.40
N THR A 123 0.93 -11.82 2.22
CA THR A 123 0.58 -13.20 2.56
C THR A 123 0.71 -13.48 4.05
N ASN A 124 -0.15 -14.35 4.57
CA ASN A 124 -0.02 -14.87 5.93
C ASN A 124 0.98 -16.04 6.00
N ASN A 125 1.27 -16.69 4.87
CA ASN A 125 2.16 -17.85 4.85
C ASN A 125 2.95 -17.91 3.55
N ARG A 126 4.19 -17.42 3.60
CA ARG A 126 5.11 -17.44 2.45
C ARG A 126 5.47 -18.86 1.98
N PHE A 127 5.55 -19.84 2.89
CA PHE A 127 5.94 -21.20 2.53
C PHE A 127 4.85 -21.85 1.68
N ARG A 128 3.59 -21.75 2.15
CA ARG A 128 2.42 -22.18 1.37
C ARG A 128 2.34 -21.46 0.03
N LEU A 129 2.49 -20.13 0.03
CA LEU A 129 2.39 -19.34 -1.18
C LEU A 129 3.43 -19.75 -2.24
N LEU A 130 4.64 -20.10 -1.80
CA LEU A 130 5.75 -20.50 -2.66
C LEU A 130 5.81 -22.02 -2.94
N GLY A 131 4.88 -22.81 -2.39
CA GLY A 131 4.88 -24.26 -2.53
C GLY A 131 6.07 -24.97 -1.85
N LEU A 132 6.63 -24.36 -0.79
CA LEU A 132 7.77 -24.85 -0.01
C LEU A 132 7.32 -25.52 1.30
#